data_AF-A0A925LI01-F1
#
_entry.id   AF-A0A925LI01-F1
#
_cell.length_a   1.000
_cell.length_b   1.000
_cell.length_c   1.000
_cell.angle_alpha   90.00
_cell.angle_beta   90.00
_cell.angle_gamma   90.00
#
_symmetry.space_group_name_H-M   'P 1'
#
loop_
_entity.id
_entity.type
_entity.pdbx_description
1 polymer ?
#
loop_
_entity_poly.entity_id
_entity_poly.type
_entity_poly.pdbx_seq_one_letter_code
_entity_poly.pdbx_strand_id
1 'polypeptide(L)'
;MKKPVHMILLLILSILVLSSCKKSHLDLKHITEIDVVPTAFLDAPNIAYFSEGAKTLGILLENFYSTTPITDYTSVGDFTLQLHYKDGTSRSFILDLNTKGKKAYLTEAEKTYVLEEPLFTKIIDSPFFMPYMTPHYSAPNVQFIMGEKSLGLSGNSTFSYLWLSNDRISEAMEFTGDTVQPIILDPTKKSTLTYTSDPSPTKVTEQIYKNSELMDTYNLLDGNLILPEEEGDFSIKLDFEWDSVATDYFEGSSTYELFIQNDLPVIFSVTTPAATLGDCFVLIAKNVNPDQTLTLAAPFYDQSSIVFYPYEDAQIGILPVDTSVTPGDHTLIATVTSTNGTSQSTDLSVSVLSKDFTLQYLTVSEETLALRSQDNINSDTTLLAEAQSSTEPQKLWNGTFIQPVKGIVSTEFSEIRYTNDNPVPTRHSGIDFAAPRGAPVKASNNGIVSLAMTLYITGNTVVIDHGMGVFTTYCHLDEMDVAVGDVLKKGDIVGKVGTTGFSTGPHLHFTFCINSTYVNPWTFFATDLLDF
;
A
#
# COMPACT_ATOMS: atom_id res chain seq x y z
N MET A 1 -8.07 -31.06 35.64
CA MET A 1 -7.26 -31.32 36.85
C MET A 1 -8.00 -30.77 38.06
N LYS A 2 -8.29 -31.60 39.06
CA LYS A 2 -8.77 -31.17 40.38
C LYS A 2 -7.73 -30.25 41.03
N LYS A 3 -8.17 -29.18 41.71
CA LYS A 3 -7.68 -28.75 43.03
C LYS A 3 -8.58 -27.64 43.62
N PRO A 4 -8.59 -27.47 44.96
CA PRO A 4 -9.78 -27.17 45.75
C PRO A 4 -9.74 -25.79 46.41
N VAL A 5 -10.91 -25.25 46.78
CA VAL A 5 -11.02 -24.28 47.87
C VAL A 5 -12.21 -24.67 48.75
N HIS A 6 -11.93 -25.52 49.73
CA HIS A 6 -12.79 -25.76 50.89
C HIS A 6 -12.00 -25.30 52.11
N MET A 7 -12.10 -24.02 52.47
CA MET A 7 -11.81 -23.58 53.84
C MET A 7 -12.35 -22.17 54.08
N ILE A 8 -13.01 -22.00 55.23
CA ILE A 8 -13.43 -20.73 55.86
C ILE A 8 -14.80 -20.18 55.41
N LEU A 9 -15.89 -20.73 55.97
CA LEU A 9 -17.00 -19.95 56.57
C LEU A 9 -17.94 -20.88 57.34
N LEU A 10 -17.53 -21.30 58.54
CA LEU A 10 -18.29 -22.17 59.45
C LEU A 10 -18.50 -21.53 60.84
N LEU A 11 -18.49 -20.19 60.95
CA LEU A 11 -18.51 -19.53 62.27
C LEU A 11 -19.44 -18.33 62.45
N ILE A 12 -20.36 -18.01 61.52
CA ILE A 12 -21.33 -16.92 61.72
C ILE A 12 -22.73 -17.35 61.26
N LEU A 13 -23.27 -18.41 61.87
CA LEU A 13 -24.68 -18.80 61.69
C LEU A 13 -25.34 -19.20 63.03
N SER A 14 -24.87 -18.64 64.14
CA SER A 14 -25.45 -18.85 65.48
C SER A 14 -26.16 -17.62 66.06
N ILE A 15 -26.37 -16.54 65.28
CA ILE A 15 -27.07 -15.35 65.77
C ILE A 15 -27.99 -14.81 64.66
N LEU A 16 -29.21 -15.33 64.59
CA LEU A 16 -30.44 -14.62 64.19
C LEU A 16 -31.67 -15.55 64.24
N VAL A 17 -31.79 -16.33 65.32
CA VAL A 17 -33.10 -16.62 65.89
C VAL A 17 -33.35 -15.46 66.85
N LEU A 18 -34.18 -14.50 66.46
CA LEU A 18 -34.98 -13.60 67.31
C LEU A 18 -35.45 -12.39 66.48
N SER A 19 -36.56 -12.55 65.78
CA SER A 19 -37.55 -11.47 65.56
C SER A 19 -38.79 -12.12 64.95
N SER A 20 -39.85 -12.17 65.75
CA SER A 20 -41.15 -12.62 65.31
C SER A 20 -41.80 -11.53 64.47
N CYS A 21 -42.08 -11.80 63.19
CA CYS A 21 -43.28 -11.31 62.53
C CYS A 21 -43.45 -12.04 61.19
N LYS A 22 -44.54 -12.79 61.05
CA LYS A 22 -45.04 -13.49 59.84
C LYS A 22 -44.04 -13.63 58.67
N LYS A 23 -43.03 -14.49 58.82
CA LYS A 23 -42.22 -14.95 57.68
C LYS A 23 -42.74 -16.31 57.24
N SER A 24 -43.18 -16.38 56.00
CA SER A 24 -43.64 -17.59 55.36
C SER A 24 -42.47 -18.57 55.21
N HIS A 25 -42.56 -19.73 55.88
CA HIS A 25 -41.54 -20.77 55.79
C HIS A 25 -41.67 -21.51 54.46
N LEU A 26 -40.89 -21.14 53.43
CA LEU A 26 -40.44 -22.16 52.49
C LEU A 26 -39.64 -23.19 53.31
N ASP A 27 -39.92 -24.48 53.15
CA ASP A 27 -39.03 -25.50 53.70
C ASP A 27 -37.77 -25.52 52.83
N LEU A 28 -36.68 -24.97 53.35
CA LEU A 28 -35.42 -24.79 52.62
C LEU A 28 -34.35 -25.79 53.07
N LYS A 29 -34.61 -26.55 54.14
CA LYS A 29 -33.65 -27.48 54.75
C LYS A 29 -33.43 -28.76 53.95
N HIS A 30 -34.33 -29.04 53.00
CA HIS A 30 -34.38 -30.29 52.25
C HIS A 30 -34.15 -30.11 50.75
N ILE A 31 -33.73 -28.93 50.29
CA ILE A 31 -33.43 -28.70 48.86
C ILE A 31 -32.09 -29.35 48.50
N THR A 32 -32.11 -30.15 47.43
CA THR A 32 -30.91 -30.82 46.88
C THR A 32 -30.35 -30.13 45.65
N GLU A 33 -31.23 -29.47 44.88
CA GLU A 33 -30.92 -28.88 43.59
C GLU A 33 -31.89 -27.74 43.28
N ILE A 34 -31.42 -26.76 42.53
CA ILE A 34 -32.20 -25.61 42.05
C ILE A 34 -31.91 -25.46 40.57
N ASP A 35 -32.94 -25.55 39.74
CA ASP A 35 -32.86 -25.22 38.33
C ASP A 35 -33.40 -23.80 38.11
N VAL A 36 -32.69 -23.02 37.31
CA VAL A 36 -33.14 -21.70 36.89
C VAL A 36 -33.18 -21.66 35.37
N VAL A 37 -34.35 -21.34 34.82
CA VAL A 37 -34.60 -21.34 33.37
C VAL A 37 -35.13 -19.97 32.95
N PRO A 38 -34.43 -19.23 32.06
CA PRO A 38 -34.96 -18.01 31.46
C PRO A 38 -36.16 -18.34 30.56
N THR A 39 -37.27 -17.60 30.71
CA THR A 39 -38.51 -17.91 29.98
C THR A 39 -38.50 -17.39 28.53
N ALA A 40 -37.57 -16.48 28.18
CA ALA A 40 -37.52 -15.80 26.88
C ALA A 40 -36.63 -16.47 25.80
N PHE A 41 -35.85 -17.51 26.12
CA PHE A 41 -34.95 -18.18 25.17
C PHE A 41 -35.32 -19.66 25.02
N LEU A 42 -36.19 -19.96 24.06
CA LEU A 42 -36.70 -21.32 23.80
C LEU A 42 -35.74 -22.23 23.00
N ASP A 43 -34.60 -21.72 22.51
CA ASP A 43 -33.72 -22.49 21.61
C ASP A 43 -32.51 -23.18 22.27
N ALA A 44 -32.30 -22.99 23.58
CA ALA A 44 -31.55 -23.92 24.44
C ALA A 44 -31.71 -23.48 25.90
N PRO A 45 -32.21 -24.32 26.82
CA PRO A 45 -32.26 -23.94 28.22
C PRO A 45 -30.83 -24.00 28.77
N ASN A 46 -30.25 -22.84 29.07
CA ASN A 46 -29.08 -22.76 29.95
C ASN A 46 -29.53 -23.14 31.36
N ILE A 47 -29.63 -24.44 31.63
CA ILE A 47 -29.96 -24.98 32.95
C ILE A 47 -28.69 -24.95 33.80
N ALA A 48 -28.67 -24.09 34.81
CA ALA A 48 -27.61 -24.12 35.82
C ALA A 48 -28.02 -25.05 36.96
N TYR A 49 -27.28 -26.14 37.14
CA TYR A 49 -27.46 -27.08 38.25
C TYR A 49 -26.64 -26.63 39.47
N PHE A 50 -27.32 -26.27 40.56
CA PHE A 50 -26.65 -25.99 41.83
C PHE A 50 -26.74 -27.20 42.74
N SER A 51 -25.66 -28.01 42.80
CA SER A 51 -25.58 -29.12 43.74
C SER A 51 -25.29 -28.67 45.17
N GLU A 52 -25.78 -29.47 46.13
CA GLU A 52 -25.71 -29.38 47.58
C GLU A 52 -24.64 -28.41 48.14
N GLY A 53 -25.05 -27.16 48.42
CA GLY A 53 -24.12 -26.16 48.99
C GLY A 53 -24.27 -24.71 48.55
N ALA A 54 -25.30 -24.33 47.78
CA ALA A 54 -25.64 -22.92 47.52
C ALA A 54 -26.18 -22.23 48.79
N LYS A 55 -25.35 -22.19 49.86
CA LYS A 55 -25.66 -21.53 51.15
C LYS A 55 -26.10 -20.09 50.94
N THR A 56 -25.58 -19.41 49.92
CA THR A 56 -25.96 -18.05 49.57
C THR A 56 -27.42 -17.95 49.12
N LEU A 57 -27.89 -18.82 48.21
CA LEU A 57 -29.27 -18.77 47.70
C LEU A 57 -30.28 -19.33 48.73
N GLY A 58 -29.90 -20.32 49.53
CA GLY A 58 -30.69 -20.79 50.67
C GLY A 58 -30.92 -19.69 51.71
N ILE A 59 -29.87 -18.92 52.07
CA ILE A 59 -29.99 -17.75 52.95
C ILE A 59 -30.86 -16.66 52.31
N LEU A 60 -30.80 -16.48 50.99
CA LEU A 60 -31.63 -15.50 50.27
C LEU A 60 -33.12 -15.90 50.29
N LEU A 61 -33.44 -17.17 50.01
CA LEU A 61 -34.80 -17.73 50.04
C LEU A 61 -35.43 -17.70 51.44
N GLU A 62 -34.63 -17.76 52.52
CA GLU A 62 -35.11 -17.58 53.90
C GLU A 62 -35.54 -16.13 54.22
N ASN A 63 -35.10 -15.16 53.42
CA ASN A 63 -35.39 -13.74 53.61
C ASN A 63 -36.61 -13.25 52.82
N PHE A 64 -37.11 -14.09 51.91
CA PHE A 64 -38.36 -13.85 51.22
C PHE A 64 -39.54 -13.91 52.20
N TYR A 65 -40.34 -12.85 52.27
CA TYR A 65 -41.54 -12.79 53.10
C TYR A 65 -42.79 -12.68 52.24
N SER A 66 -43.89 -13.33 52.66
CA SER A 66 -45.14 -13.31 51.91
C SER A 66 -45.80 -11.94 51.96
N THR A 67 -46.24 -11.46 50.81
CA THR A 67 -47.09 -10.27 50.70
C THR A 67 -48.32 -10.57 49.85
N THR A 68 -49.29 -9.67 49.86
CA THR A 68 -50.39 -9.69 48.87
C THR A 68 -49.79 -9.55 47.46
N PRO A 69 -50.34 -10.19 46.42
CA PRO A 69 -49.86 -10.03 45.04
C PRO A 69 -49.88 -8.56 44.66
N ILE A 70 -48.77 -8.06 44.11
CA ILE A 70 -48.69 -6.68 43.62
C ILE A 70 -48.64 -6.76 42.10
N THR A 71 -49.60 -6.11 41.44
CA THR A 71 -49.91 -6.28 40.02
C THR A 71 -49.27 -5.25 39.10
N ASP A 72 -48.28 -4.48 39.58
CA ASP A 72 -47.73 -3.37 38.79
C ASP A 72 -46.21 -3.25 38.94
N TYR A 73 -45.49 -4.07 38.16
CA TYR A 73 -44.05 -3.92 37.94
C TYR A 73 -43.71 -4.21 36.47
N THR A 74 -42.80 -3.43 35.91
CA THR A 74 -42.06 -3.79 34.71
C THR A 74 -41.01 -4.85 35.09
N SER A 75 -41.28 -6.14 34.85
CA SER A 75 -40.30 -7.21 35.06
C SER A 75 -39.21 -7.15 33.98
N VAL A 76 -37.97 -7.41 34.36
CA VAL A 76 -36.88 -7.68 33.42
C VAL A 76 -36.50 -9.14 33.59
N GLY A 77 -36.92 -9.98 32.65
CA GLY A 77 -36.67 -11.41 32.63
C GLY A 77 -37.60 -12.20 33.54
N ASP A 78 -38.50 -12.97 32.93
CA ASP A 78 -39.28 -13.99 33.63
C ASP A 78 -38.37 -15.21 33.77
N PHE A 79 -38.03 -15.64 34.99
CA PHE A 79 -37.27 -16.86 35.22
C PHE A 79 -38.16 -17.91 35.89
N THR A 80 -38.11 -19.15 35.42
CA THR A 80 -38.70 -20.28 36.13
C THR A 80 -37.65 -20.88 37.06
N LEU A 81 -37.95 -20.92 38.36
CA LEU A 81 -37.12 -21.52 39.39
C LEU A 81 -37.73 -22.86 39.83
N GLN A 82 -37.05 -23.97 39.60
CA GLN A 82 -37.49 -25.29 40.07
C GLN A 82 -36.62 -25.74 41.24
N LEU A 83 -37.24 -25.90 42.42
CA LEU A 83 -36.59 -26.37 43.64
C LEU A 83 -36.85 -27.88 43.78
N HIS A 84 -35.78 -28.68 43.86
CA HIS A 84 -35.87 -30.14 44.06
C HIS A 84 -35.55 -30.52 45.49
N TYR A 85 -36.34 -31.42 46.08
CA TYR A 85 -36.28 -31.80 47.48
C TYR A 85 -35.74 -33.23 47.69
N LYS A 86 -35.14 -33.47 48.87
CA LYS A 86 -34.58 -34.79 49.28
C LYS A 86 -35.60 -35.93 49.27
N ASP A 87 -36.89 -35.63 49.43
CA ASP A 87 -37.97 -36.60 49.37
C ASP A 87 -38.44 -36.93 47.94
N GLY A 88 -37.78 -36.34 46.93
CA GLY A 88 -38.09 -36.52 45.51
C GLY A 88 -39.18 -35.59 44.98
N THR A 89 -39.73 -34.68 45.80
CA THR A 89 -40.69 -33.68 45.34
C THR A 89 -39.99 -32.47 44.70
N SER A 90 -40.70 -31.72 43.86
CA SER A 90 -40.22 -30.44 43.34
C SER A 90 -41.30 -29.37 43.39
N ARG A 91 -40.87 -28.11 43.48
CA ARG A 91 -41.75 -26.93 43.47
C ARG A 91 -41.24 -25.93 42.44
N SER A 92 -42.17 -25.35 41.69
CA SER A 92 -41.85 -24.38 40.64
C SER A 92 -42.32 -22.98 41.05
N PHE A 93 -41.46 -22.01 40.81
CA PHE A 93 -41.70 -20.60 41.12
C PHE A 93 -41.38 -19.76 39.89
N ILE A 94 -42.11 -18.65 39.74
CA ILE A 94 -41.74 -17.57 38.82
C ILE A 94 -40.91 -16.56 39.61
N LEU A 95 -39.70 -16.27 39.15
CA LEU A 95 -38.84 -15.23 39.69
C LEU A 95 -38.90 -14.01 38.77
N ASP A 96 -39.49 -12.92 39.27
CA ASP A 96 -39.53 -11.62 38.61
C ASP A 96 -38.53 -10.66 39.25
N LEU A 97 -37.71 -10.01 38.44
CA LEU A 97 -36.71 -9.04 38.90
C LEU A 97 -37.17 -7.61 38.57
N ASN A 98 -37.41 -6.80 39.59
CA ASN A 98 -37.70 -5.36 39.45
C ASN A 98 -36.42 -4.57 39.76
N THR A 99 -35.65 -4.27 38.71
CA THR A 99 -34.40 -3.50 38.79
C THR A 99 -34.59 -2.09 39.32
N LYS A 100 -35.65 -1.40 38.89
CA LYS A 100 -35.96 -0.02 39.29
C LYS A 100 -36.33 0.09 40.77
N GLY A 101 -37.14 -0.86 41.25
CA GLY A 101 -37.57 -0.95 42.64
C GLY A 101 -36.56 -1.64 43.56
N LYS A 102 -35.52 -2.25 42.98
CA LYS A 102 -34.49 -3.07 43.64
C LYS A 102 -35.08 -4.22 44.47
N LYS A 103 -36.03 -4.95 43.86
CA LYS A 103 -36.74 -6.08 44.50
C LYS A 103 -36.84 -7.27 43.57
N ALA A 104 -36.77 -8.47 44.14
CA ALA A 104 -37.07 -9.72 43.47
C ALA A 104 -38.38 -10.29 44.03
N TYR A 105 -39.24 -10.80 43.16
CA TYR A 105 -40.51 -11.42 43.51
C TYR A 105 -40.46 -12.88 43.12
N LEU A 106 -40.75 -13.77 44.06
CA LEU A 106 -40.84 -15.20 43.82
C LEU A 106 -42.30 -15.59 43.97
N THR A 107 -42.95 -16.10 42.91
CA THR A 107 -44.39 -16.38 42.90
C THR A 107 -44.65 -17.85 42.67
N GLU A 108 -45.53 -18.43 43.48
CA GLU A 108 -46.04 -19.80 43.33
C GLU A 108 -47.55 -19.81 43.61
N ALA A 109 -48.33 -20.19 42.60
CA ALA A 109 -49.79 -20.09 42.62
C ALA A 109 -50.25 -18.66 43.02
N GLU A 110 -51.07 -18.51 44.06
CA GLU A 110 -51.57 -17.21 44.54
C GLU A 110 -50.66 -16.54 45.60
N LYS A 111 -49.47 -17.11 45.87
CA LYS A 111 -48.54 -16.58 46.88
C LYS A 111 -47.32 -15.96 46.21
N THR A 112 -47.06 -14.70 46.54
CA THR A 112 -45.84 -13.99 46.14
C THR A 112 -44.99 -13.71 47.37
N TYR A 113 -43.71 -13.99 47.25
CA TYR A 113 -42.69 -13.66 48.21
C TYR A 113 -41.83 -12.53 47.66
N VAL A 114 -41.37 -11.61 48.52
CA VAL A 114 -40.52 -10.48 48.11
C VAL A 114 -39.16 -10.51 48.79
N LEU A 115 -38.11 -10.19 48.04
CA LEU A 115 -36.75 -9.95 48.50
C LEU A 115 -36.29 -8.55 48.10
N GLU A 116 -35.74 -7.82 49.06
CA GLU A 116 -35.32 -6.42 48.90
C GLU A 116 -33.79 -6.27 49.10
N GLU A 117 -33.28 -5.06 49.02
CA GLU A 117 -31.87 -4.73 49.29
C GLU A 117 -31.43 -5.10 50.72
N PRO A 118 -30.13 -5.42 50.96
CA PRO A 118 -29.02 -5.47 50.00
C PRO A 118 -28.93 -6.80 49.23
N LEU A 119 -29.87 -7.71 49.50
CA LEU A 119 -29.85 -9.07 48.98
C LEU A 119 -30.23 -9.10 47.50
N PHE A 120 -31.07 -8.18 47.06
CA PHE A 120 -31.41 -7.99 45.64
C PHE A 120 -30.16 -7.77 44.80
N THR A 121 -29.31 -6.80 45.18
CA THR A 121 -28.05 -6.51 44.48
C THR A 121 -27.16 -7.77 44.39
N LYS A 122 -27.04 -8.54 45.47
CA LYS A 122 -26.27 -9.80 45.44
C LYS A 122 -26.78 -10.88 44.48
N ILE A 123 -28.10 -10.90 44.20
CA ILE A 123 -28.68 -11.84 43.24
C ILE A 123 -28.37 -11.39 41.81
N ILE A 124 -28.63 -10.12 41.50
CA ILE A 124 -28.43 -9.59 40.15
C ILE A 124 -26.95 -9.49 39.76
N ASP A 125 -26.06 -9.30 40.74
CA ASP A 125 -24.59 -9.30 40.58
C ASP A 125 -24.00 -10.71 40.45
N SER A 126 -24.82 -11.76 40.59
CA SER A 126 -24.32 -13.11 40.39
C SER A 126 -23.99 -13.35 38.91
N PRO A 127 -22.94 -14.13 38.59
CA PRO A 127 -22.55 -14.40 37.21
C PRO A 127 -23.66 -15.04 36.36
N PHE A 128 -24.68 -15.63 37.00
CA PHE A 128 -25.81 -16.26 36.33
C PHE A 128 -26.82 -15.24 35.81
N PHE A 129 -27.29 -14.30 36.65
CA PHE A 129 -28.30 -13.32 36.24
C PHE A 129 -27.69 -12.20 35.40
N MET A 130 -26.40 -11.91 35.61
CA MET A 130 -25.69 -10.81 34.96
C MET A 130 -25.88 -10.74 33.42
N PRO A 131 -25.68 -11.80 32.61
CA PRO A 131 -25.91 -11.73 31.16
C PRO A 131 -27.34 -11.38 30.73
N TYR A 132 -28.32 -11.61 31.61
CA TYR A 132 -29.74 -11.32 31.37
C TYR A 132 -30.14 -9.94 31.90
N MET A 133 -29.39 -9.39 32.85
CA MET A 133 -29.69 -8.12 33.52
C MET A 133 -28.94 -6.94 32.90
N THR A 134 -27.88 -7.19 32.14
CA THR A 134 -27.13 -6.18 31.39
C THR A 134 -27.37 -6.37 29.88
N PRO A 135 -28.09 -5.46 29.22
CA PRO A 135 -28.10 -5.41 27.76
C PRO A 135 -26.66 -5.28 27.26
N HIS A 136 -26.23 -6.14 26.34
CA HIS A 136 -24.88 -6.14 25.73
C HIS A 136 -23.72 -6.56 26.66
N TYR A 137 -23.88 -7.66 27.41
CA TYR A 137 -22.76 -8.30 28.14
C TYR A 137 -21.63 -8.83 27.23
N SER A 138 -21.84 -8.84 25.91
CA SER A 138 -20.86 -9.29 24.94
C SER A 138 -20.32 -8.11 24.13
N ALA A 139 -19.05 -8.21 23.74
CA ALA A 139 -18.45 -7.34 22.74
C ALA A 139 -19.37 -7.19 21.50
N PRO A 140 -19.48 -5.99 20.92
CA PRO A 140 -20.09 -5.79 19.61
C PRO A 140 -19.58 -6.80 18.59
N ASN A 141 -20.52 -7.35 17.83
CA ASN A 141 -20.19 -8.27 16.74
C ASN A 141 -19.97 -7.44 15.47
N VAL A 142 -18.72 -7.35 15.01
CA VAL A 142 -18.36 -6.71 13.74
C VAL A 142 -18.10 -7.80 12.70
N GLN A 143 -18.78 -7.71 11.56
CA GLN A 143 -18.60 -8.63 10.44
C GLN A 143 -18.13 -7.87 9.21
N PHE A 144 -17.15 -8.43 8.50
CA PHE A 144 -16.63 -7.88 7.27
C PHE A 144 -17.13 -8.70 6.08
N ILE A 145 -17.52 -8.03 5.00
CA ILE A 145 -18.10 -8.65 3.81
C ILE A 145 -17.41 -8.11 2.57
N MET A 146 -16.86 -9.00 1.75
CA MET A 146 -16.29 -8.67 0.47
C MET A 146 -17.07 -9.35 -0.65
N GLY A 147 -17.76 -8.55 -1.46
CA GLY A 147 -18.76 -9.07 -2.41
C GLY A 147 -19.84 -9.86 -1.66
N GLU A 148 -19.88 -11.18 -1.83
CA GLU A 148 -20.83 -12.08 -1.13
C GLU A 148 -20.17 -12.89 0.01
N LYS A 149 -18.86 -12.71 0.25
CA LYS A 149 -18.09 -13.53 1.19
C LYS A 149 -17.89 -12.82 2.52
N SER A 150 -18.23 -13.48 3.62
CA SER A 150 -17.85 -13.02 4.96
C SER A 150 -16.37 -13.28 5.25
N LEU A 151 -15.69 -12.31 5.85
CA LEU A 151 -14.29 -12.38 6.24
C LEU A 151 -14.18 -12.40 7.77
N GLY A 152 -13.45 -13.38 8.30
CA GLY A 152 -13.03 -13.38 9.70
C GLY A 152 -11.70 -12.64 9.84
N LEU A 153 -11.70 -11.45 10.42
CA LEU A 153 -10.48 -10.66 10.68
C LEU A 153 -9.98 -10.89 12.11
N SER A 154 -8.66 -10.93 12.28
CA SER A 154 -8.05 -10.92 13.62
C SER A 154 -8.03 -9.50 14.17
N GLY A 155 -8.10 -9.37 15.48
CA GLY A 155 -8.10 -8.06 16.11
C GLY A 155 -8.09 -8.12 17.63
N ASN A 156 -8.06 -6.94 18.22
CA ASN A 156 -8.04 -6.75 19.66
C ASN A 156 -9.18 -5.80 20.04
N SER A 157 -9.84 -6.10 21.16
CA SER A 157 -10.90 -5.25 21.67
C SER A 157 -10.77 -4.98 23.16
N THR A 158 -11.20 -3.81 23.59
CA THR A 158 -11.32 -3.44 25.00
C THR A 158 -12.68 -2.80 25.23
N PHE A 159 -13.46 -3.37 26.14
CA PHE A 159 -14.80 -2.89 26.47
C PHE A 159 -14.93 -2.64 27.95
N SER A 160 -15.70 -1.61 28.31
CA SER A 160 -16.11 -1.33 29.67
C SER A 160 -17.64 -1.29 29.75
N TYR A 161 -18.19 -2.05 30.68
CA TYR A 161 -19.63 -2.18 30.87
C TYR A 161 -20.04 -1.59 32.22
N LEU A 162 -21.14 -0.83 32.24
CA LEU A 162 -21.71 -0.28 33.46
C LEU A 162 -22.55 -1.34 34.17
N TRP A 163 -22.21 -1.63 35.41
CA TRP A 163 -23.01 -2.50 36.27
C TRP A 163 -24.20 -1.73 36.86
N LEU A 164 -25.26 -2.47 37.19
CA LEU A 164 -26.42 -1.95 37.93
C LEU A 164 -26.04 -1.38 39.31
N SER A 165 -24.88 -1.75 39.86
CA SER A 165 -24.29 -1.18 41.09
C SER A 165 -23.60 0.18 40.88
N ASN A 166 -23.54 0.70 39.64
CA ASN A 166 -22.71 1.82 39.18
C ASN A 166 -21.18 1.56 39.15
N ASP A 167 -20.73 0.31 39.33
CA ASP A 167 -19.32 -0.04 39.10
C ASP A 167 -19.07 -0.31 37.60
N ARG A 168 -17.86 -0.04 37.10
CA ARG A 168 -17.47 -0.40 35.72
C ARG A 168 -16.48 -1.56 35.75
N ILE A 169 -16.73 -2.57 34.92
CA ILE A 169 -15.76 -3.64 34.66
C ILE A 169 -15.24 -3.46 33.24
N SER A 170 -13.92 -3.51 33.11
CA SER A 170 -13.24 -3.52 31.83
C SER A 170 -12.81 -4.94 31.48
N GLU A 171 -13.07 -5.35 30.25
CA GLU A 171 -12.64 -6.61 29.68
C GLU A 171 -11.81 -6.32 28.42
N ALA A 172 -10.66 -6.97 28.30
CA ALA A 172 -9.85 -6.97 27.09
C ALA A 172 -9.90 -8.37 26.48
N MET A 173 -10.15 -8.43 25.18
CA MET A 173 -10.27 -9.68 24.44
C MET A 173 -9.41 -9.61 23.18
N GLU A 174 -8.59 -10.64 23.01
CA GLU A 174 -7.94 -10.93 21.72
C GLU A 174 -8.77 -12.01 21.03
N PHE A 175 -8.99 -11.85 19.73
CA PHE A 175 -9.67 -12.87 18.93
C PHE A 175 -8.92 -13.09 17.62
N THR A 176 -8.81 -14.37 17.27
CA THR A 176 -8.18 -14.80 16.03
C THR A 176 -9.24 -15.00 14.97
N GLY A 177 -9.17 -14.23 13.89
CA GLY A 177 -9.94 -14.44 12.67
C GLY A 177 -9.18 -15.33 11.68
N ASP A 178 -9.89 -15.80 10.65
CA ASP A 178 -9.35 -16.69 9.62
C ASP A 178 -8.36 -16.02 8.64
N THR A 179 -8.31 -14.68 8.58
CA THR A 179 -7.46 -13.98 7.61
C THR A 179 -6.04 -13.77 8.15
N VAL A 180 -5.20 -14.76 7.87
CA VAL A 180 -3.73 -14.65 7.94
C VAL A 180 -3.14 -14.33 6.56
N GLN A 181 -3.93 -14.44 5.48
CA GLN A 181 -3.49 -14.22 4.10
C GLN A 181 -4.00 -12.88 3.57
N PRO A 182 -3.21 -12.20 2.71
CA PRO A 182 -3.62 -10.95 2.09
C PRO A 182 -4.84 -11.15 1.19
N ILE A 183 -5.71 -10.14 1.20
CA ILE A 183 -6.86 -10.04 0.30
C ILE A 183 -6.32 -9.53 -1.04
N ILE A 184 -6.38 -10.37 -2.07
CA ILE A 184 -5.98 -10.00 -3.43
C ILE A 184 -7.17 -9.32 -4.11
N LEU A 185 -7.01 -8.05 -4.53
CA LEU A 185 -8.03 -7.34 -5.28
C LEU A 185 -8.02 -7.79 -6.75
N ASP A 186 -9.20 -7.97 -7.34
CA ASP A 186 -9.33 -8.19 -8.78
C ASP A 186 -9.35 -6.81 -9.47
N PRO A 187 -8.31 -6.42 -10.22
CA PRO A 187 -8.24 -5.10 -10.87
C PRO A 187 -9.31 -4.92 -11.96
N THR A 188 -9.89 -6.02 -12.46
CA THR A 188 -10.92 -5.98 -13.51
C THR A 188 -12.32 -5.77 -12.95
N LYS A 189 -12.50 -5.83 -11.62
CA LYS A 189 -13.78 -5.64 -10.94
C LYS A 189 -13.63 -4.63 -9.82
N LYS A 190 -14.56 -3.67 -9.72
CA LYS A 190 -14.60 -2.78 -8.56
C LYS A 190 -14.92 -3.62 -7.32
N SER A 191 -13.88 -3.93 -6.55
CA SER A 191 -14.01 -4.65 -5.29
C SER A 191 -14.67 -3.74 -4.26
N THR A 192 -15.62 -4.28 -3.50
CA THR A 192 -16.28 -3.55 -2.41
C THR A 192 -16.10 -4.34 -1.13
N LEU A 193 -15.56 -3.69 -0.11
CA LEU A 193 -15.44 -4.23 1.24
C LEU A 193 -16.35 -3.41 2.16
N THR A 194 -17.23 -4.09 2.86
CA THR A 194 -18.14 -3.46 3.81
C THR A 194 -18.02 -4.11 5.18
N TYR A 195 -18.51 -3.40 6.20
CA TYR A 195 -18.70 -3.96 7.53
C TYR A 195 -20.14 -3.78 8.00
N THR A 196 -20.57 -4.69 8.85
CA THR A 196 -21.78 -4.55 9.67
C THR A 196 -21.40 -4.71 11.13
N SER A 197 -22.13 -4.03 12.01
CA SER A 197 -21.86 -4.09 13.45
C SER A 197 -23.14 -3.96 14.27
N ASP A 198 -23.26 -4.83 15.27
CA ASP A 198 -24.34 -4.79 16.25
C ASP A 198 -23.77 -4.83 17.68
N PRO A 199 -23.98 -3.78 18.50
CA PRO A 199 -24.60 -2.49 18.15
C PRO A 199 -23.70 -1.64 17.22
N SER A 200 -24.29 -0.69 16.50
CA SER A 200 -23.53 0.17 15.58
C SER A 200 -22.51 1.07 16.31
N PRO A 201 -21.30 1.24 15.76
CA PRO A 201 -20.26 2.09 16.35
C PRO A 201 -20.63 3.57 16.28
N THR A 202 -20.10 4.35 17.22
CA THR A 202 -20.23 5.82 17.22
C THR A 202 -19.21 6.49 16.31
N LYS A 203 -18.07 5.82 16.07
CA LYS A 203 -17.02 6.27 15.16
C LYS A 203 -16.28 5.05 14.62
N VAL A 204 -15.94 5.09 13.33
CA VAL A 204 -14.97 4.17 12.74
C VAL A 204 -13.91 5.00 12.02
N THR A 205 -12.65 4.71 12.33
CA THR A 205 -11.48 5.31 11.69
C THR A 205 -10.82 4.25 10.83
N GLU A 206 -10.63 4.54 9.55
CA GLU A 206 -9.85 3.71 8.63
C GLU A 206 -8.53 4.41 8.33
N GLN A 207 -7.42 3.68 8.48
CA GLN A 207 -6.08 4.17 8.18
C GLN A 207 -5.42 3.22 7.18
N ILE A 208 -5.02 3.75 6.02
CA ILE A 208 -4.40 2.97 4.95
C ILE A 208 -2.90 3.23 4.97
N TYR A 209 -2.11 2.17 5.01
CA TYR A 209 -0.65 2.22 4.99
C TYR A 209 -0.10 1.47 3.78
N LYS A 210 0.96 2.02 3.17
CA LYS A 210 1.76 1.36 2.13
C LYS A 210 3.20 1.35 2.60
N ASN A 211 3.85 0.19 2.60
CA ASN A 211 5.22 0.03 3.12
C ASN A 211 5.43 0.61 4.54
N SER A 212 4.43 0.47 5.43
CA SER A 212 4.40 1.06 6.79
C SER A 212 4.31 2.58 6.88
N GLU A 213 4.18 3.29 5.76
CA GLU A 213 3.90 4.73 5.72
C GLU A 213 2.39 4.97 5.65
N LEU A 214 1.87 5.85 6.51
CA LEU A 214 0.45 6.23 6.50
C LEU A 214 0.17 7.06 5.25
N MET A 215 -0.69 6.55 4.38
CA MET A 215 -1.14 7.26 3.19
C MET A 215 -2.29 8.20 3.51
N ASP A 216 -3.36 7.65 4.10
CA ASP A 216 -4.62 8.38 4.32
C ASP A 216 -5.34 7.92 5.59
N THR A 217 -6.26 8.76 6.06
CA THR A 217 -7.16 8.46 7.18
C THR A 217 -8.58 8.92 6.87
N TYR A 218 -9.54 8.01 7.03
CA TYR A 218 -10.95 8.24 6.76
C TYR A 218 -11.79 8.03 8.04
N ASN A 219 -12.88 8.77 8.16
CA ASN A 219 -13.90 8.56 9.20
C ASN A 219 -15.16 8.04 8.51
N LEU A 220 -15.53 6.81 8.81
CA LEU A 220 -16.57 6.07 8.08
C LEU A 220 -17.65 5.59 9.04
N LEU A 221 -18.91 5.73 8.67
CA LEU A 221 -20.06 5.22 9.45
C LEU A 221 -21.12 4.57 8.56
N ASP A 222 -20.96 4.66 7.24
CA ASP A 222 -21.88 4.13 6.24
C ASP A 222 -21.64 2.64 5.93
N GLY A 223 -20.66 2.03 6.58
CA GLY A 223 -20.31 0.62 6.41
C GLY A 223 -19.42 0.32 5.21
N ASN A 224 -19.03 1.30 4.39
CA ASN A 224 -18.20 1.09 3.20
C ASN A 224 -16.75 1.47 3.48
N LEU A 225 -15.82 0.55 3.25
CA LEU A 225 -14.38 0.80 3.41
C LEU A 225 -13.74 1.29 2.11
N ILE A 226 -12.71 2.11 2.22
CA ILE A 226 -11.94 2.62 1.08
C ILE A 226 -10.79 1.65 0.79
N LEU A 227 -10.81 1.07 -0.41
CA LEU A 227 -9.74 0.19 -0.87
C LEU A 227 -8.72 1.00 -1.68
N PRO A 228 -7.41 0.68 -1.58
CA PRO A 228 -6.39 1.31 -2.39
C PRO A 228 -6.63 1.04 -3.88
N GLU A 229 -6.46 2.07 -4.72
CA GLU A 229 -6.59 1.96 -6.18
C GLU A 229 -5.23 1.79 -6.88
N GLU A 230 -4.13 2.06 -6.19
CA GLU A 230 -2.76 1.95 -6.72
C GLU A 230 -2.18 0.54 -6.56
N GLU A 231 -1.23 0.19 -7.42
CA GLU A 231 -0.43 -1.04 -7.31
C GLU A 231 0.28 -1.13 -5.94
N GLY A 232 0.25 -2.34 -5.36
CA GLY A 232 1.14 -2.72 -4.26
C GLY A 232 0.47 -3.41 -3.07
N ASP A 233 1.27 -3.55 -2.02
CA ASP A 233 0.86 -4.15 -0.75
C ASP A 233 0.49 -3.07 0.28
N PHE A 234 -0.67 -3.22 0.89
CA PHE A 234 -1.24 -2.28 1.84
C PHE A 234 -1.66 -3.00 3.12
N SER A 235 -1.55 -2.30 4.25
CA SER A 235 -2.21 -2.68 5.50
C SER A 235 -3.25 -1.63 5.84
N ILE A 236 -4.49 -2.04 6.10
CA ILE A 236 -5.54 -1.15 6.58
C ILE A 236 -5.82 -1.46 8.04
N LYS A 237 -5.71 -0.43 8.88
CA LYS A 237 -6.09 -0.47 10.29
C LYS A 237 -7.45 0.17 10.47
N LEU A 238 -8.36 -0.56 11.09
CA LEU A 238 -9.73 -0.12 11.35
C LEU A 238 -9.95 -0.03 12.85
N ASP A 239 -10.18 1.18 13.35
CA ASP A 239 -10.48 1.46 14.75
C ASP A 239 -11.97 1.81 14.91
N PHE A 240 -12.70 0.94 15.58
CA PHE A 240 -14.11 1.11 15.93
C PHE A 240 -14.20 1.64 17.36
N GLU A 241 -15.03 2.64 17.59
CA GLU A 241 -15.27 3.24 18.89
C GLU A 241 -16.77 3.29 19.19
N TRP A 242 -17.14 2.86 20.39
CA TRP A 242 -18.47 2.99 20.95
C TRP A 242 -18.39 3.87 22.19
N ASP A 243 -18.91 5.08 22.08
CA ASP A 243 -19.04 6.00 23.21
C ASP A 243 -20.37 5.78 23.94
N SER A 244 -20.30 5.87 25.26
CA SER A 244 -21.38 5.69 26.23
C SER A 244 -22.58 6.64 26.05
N VAL A 245 -22.46 7.68 25.21
CA VAL A 245 -23.46 8.74 25.06
C VAL A 245 -24.71 8.30 24.27
N ALA A 246 -24.64 7.20 23.50
CA ALA A 246 -25.78 6.68 22.75
C ALA A 246 -26.57 5.58 23.48
N THR A 247 -25.99 4.92 24.50
CA THR A 247 -26.55 3.69 25.07
C THR A 247 -26.64 3.63 26.59
N ASP A 248 -26.03 4.56 27.35
CA ASP A 248 -25.98 4.59 28.83
C ASP A 248 -25.34 3.37 29.53
N TYR A 249 -24.92 2.30 28.82
CA TYR A 249 -24.53 1.02 29.45
C TYR A 249 -23.15 0.46 29.06
N PHE A 250 -22.56 0.85 27.92
CA PHE A 250 -21.27 0.32 27.49
C PHE A 250 -20.44 1.36 26.74
N GLU A 251 -19.12 1.22 26.81
CA GLU A 251 -18.17 1.90 25.96
C GLU A 251 -17.04 0.95 25.59
N GLY A 252 -16.34 1.24 24.50
CA GLY A 252 -15.13 0.49 24.18
C GLY A 252 -14.65 0.72 22.77
N SER A 253 -13.65 -0.06 22.40
CA SER A 253 -13.03 0.01 21.10
C SER A 253 -12.60 -1.35 20.61
N SER A 254 -12.61 -1.51 19.28
CA SER A 254 -12.07 -2.67 18.59
C SER A 254 -11.15 -2.21 17.47
N THR A 255 -9.98 -2.83 17.38
CA THR A 255 -9.03 -2.59 16.31
C THR A 255 -8.89 -3.86 15.48
N TYR A 256 -9.06 -3.72 14.18
CA TYR A 256 -8.84 -4.76 13.18
C TYR A 256 -7.74 -4.34 12.23
N GLU A 257 -7.02 -5.32 11.70
CA GLU A 257 -6.04 -5.10 10.65
C GLU A 257 -6.32 -6.05 9.49
N LEU A 258 -6.25 -5.54 8.27
CA LEU A 258 -6.32 -6.34 7.06
C LEU A 258 -5.13 -6.02 6.16
N PHE A 259 -4.66 -7.05 5.47
CA PHE A 259 -3.62 -6.92 4.46
C PHE A 259 -4.27 -7.03 3.09
N ILE A 260 -4.01 -6.05 2.22
CA ILE A 260 -4.51 -5.99 0.86
C ILE A 260 -3.32 -6.05 -0.07
N GLN A 261 -3.43 -6.90 -1.09
CA GLN A 261 -2.53 -6.89 -2.23
C GLN A 261 -3.35 -6.45 -3.45
N ASN A 262 -3.00 -5.30 -4.03
CA ASN A 262 -3.63 -4.80 -5.24
C ASN A 262 -2.69 -5.01 -6.43
N ASP A 263 -2.87 -6.12 -7.14
CA ASP A 263 -2.05 -6.57 -8.28
C ASP A 263 -2.74 -6.16 -9.60
N LEU A 264 -2.47 -4.94 -10.05
CA LEU A 264 -2.94 -4.35 -11.29
C LEU A 264 -2.09 -4.87 -12.47
N PRO A 265 -2.68 -5.02 -13.67
CA PRO A 265 -1.90 -5.39 -14.85
C PRO A 265 -0.93 -4.27 -15.23
N VAL A 266 0.23 -4.66 -15.77
CA VAL A 266 1.20 -3.72 -16.36
C VAL A 266 0.55 -2.98 -17.52
N ILE A 267 0.63 -1.65 -17.49
CA ILE A 267 0.13 -0.78 -18.56
C ILE A 267 1.33 -0.14 -19.27
N PHE A 268 1.45 -0.38 -20.56
CA PHE A 268 2.42 0.28 -21.42
C PHE A 268 1.80 1.46 -22.16
N SER A 269 2.55 2.56 -22.28
CA SER A 269 2.18 3.71 -23.10
C SER A 269 3.43 4.36 -23.71
N VAL A 270 3.22 5.20 -24.73
CA VAL A 270 4.23 6.07 -25.31
C VAL A 270 3.83 7.52 -25.09
N THR A 271 4.79 8.39 -24.77
CA THR A 271 4.55 9.82 -24.55
C THR A 271 4.05 10.54 -25.80
N THR A 272 4.61 10.18 -26.95
CA THR A 272 4.19 10.66 -28.28
C THR A 272 3.90 9.50 -29.23
N PRO A 273 2.82 9.59 -30.05
CA PRO A 273 2.54 8.59 -31.07
C PRO A 273 3.46 8.72 -32.31
N ALA A 274 4.23 9.81 -32.44
CA ALA A 274 5.08 10.04 -33.60
C ALA A 274 6.40 10.75 -33.24
N ALA A 275 7.49 10.35 -33.90
CA ALA A 275 8.82 10.94 -33.73
C ALA A 275 9.50 11.06 -35.10
N THR A 276 10.32 12.09 -35.30
CA THR A 276 11.06 12.25 -36.57
C THR A 276 12.39 11.48 -36.53
N LEU A 277 12.98 11.23 -37.71
CA LEU A 277 14.31 10.66 -37.79
C LEU A 277 15.34 11.48 -36.98
N GLY A 278 16.01 10.81 -36.04
CA GLY A 278 16.93 11.41 -35.09
C GLY A 278 16.30 11.81 -33.75
N ASP A 279 15.01 11.56 -33.50
CA ASP A 279 14.40 11.76 -32.18
C ASP A 279 14.38 10.42 -31.39
N CYS A 280 13.45 10.27 -30.45
CA CYS A 280 13.21 9.04 -29.70
C CYS A 280 11.72 8.86 -29.38
N PHE A 281 11.34 7.68 -28.89
CA PHE A 281 10.10 7.46 -28.15
C PHE A 281 10.42 7.22 -26.69
N VAL A 282 9.62 7.81 -25.78
CA VAL A 282 9.67 7.47 -24.36
C VAL A 282 8.52 6.53 -24.05
N LEU A 283 8.87 5.38 -23.50
CA LEU A 283 7.95 4.31 -23.14
C LEU A 283 7.77 4.30 -21.63
N ILE A 284 6.52 4.25 -21.19
CA ILE A 284 6.15 4.24 -19.78
C ILE A 284 5.44 2.92 -19.49
N ALA A 285 5.97 2.17 -18.53
CA ALA A 285 5.33 0.98 -17.97
C ALA A 285 4.94 1.25 -16.51
N LYS A 286 3.64 1.22 -16.21
CA LYS A 286 3.09 1.35 -14.85
C LYS A 286 2.67 0.01 -14.28
N ASN A 287 2.54 -0.08 -12.96
CA ASN A 287 2.13 -1.28 -12.21
C ASN A 287 3.06 -2.48 -12.43
N VAL A 288 4.38 -2.22 -12.47
CA VAL A 288 5.37 -3.26 -12.71
C VAL A 288 5.83 -3.85 -11.39
N ASN A 289 5.54 -5.13 -11.18
CA ASN A 289 5.90 -5.81 -9.93
C ASN A 289 7.39 -6.15 -9.88
N PRO A 290 7.99 -6.24 -8.67
CA PRO A 290 9.41 -6.58 -8.53
C PRO A 290 9.82 -7.95 -9.10
N ASP A 291 8.87 -8.87 -9.26
CA ASP A 291 9.08 -10.19 -9.86
C ASP A 291 8.84 -10.22 -11.38
N GLN A 292 8.61 -9.06 -11.99
CA GLN A 292 8.39 -8.92 -13.42
C GLN A 292 9.59 -8.26 -14.10
N THR A 293 9.85 -8.71 -15.31
CA THR A 293 10.87 -8.14 -16.21
C THR A 293 10.19 -7.63 -17.47
N LEU A 294 10.68 -6.50 -17.98
CA LEU A 294 10.15 -5.85 -19.17
C LEU A 294 11.12 -6.03 -20.33
N THR A 295 10.58 -6.30 -21.51
CA THR A 295 11.33 -6.25 -22.75
C THR A 295 10.54 -5.51 -23.81
N LEU A 296 11.25 -4.88 -24.74
CA LEU A 296 10.67 -4.23 -25.91
C LEU A 296 11.35 -4.75 -27.16
N ALA A 297 10.56 -5.26 -28.10
CA ALA A 297 10.99 -5.50 -29.47
C ALA A 297 10.49 -4.36 -30.37
N ALA A 298 11.39 -3.75 -31.12
CA ALA A 298 11.09 -2.71 -32.09
C ALA A 298 11.69 -3.10 -33.46
N PRO A 299 10.91 -3.09 -34.55
CA PRO A 299 11.35 -3.63 -35.85
C PRO A 299 12.51 -2.86 -36.50
N PHE A 300 12.78 -1.65 -36.01
CA PHE A 300 13.82 -0.76 -36.50
C PHE A 300 14.98 -0.56 -35.52
N TYR A 301 15.04 -1.36 -34.45
CA TYR A 301 16.07 -1.27 -33.42
C TYR A 301 16.57 -2.67 -33.05
N ASP A 302 17.77 -3.00 -33.51
CA ASP A 302 18.35 -4.36 -33.45
C ASP A 302 19.25 -4.57 -32.21
N GLN A 303 19.42 -3.54 -31.34
CA GLN A 303 20.16 -3.76 -30.11
C GLN A 303 19.32 -4.58 -29.13
N SER A 304 19.96 -5.53 -28.46
CA SER A 304 19.37 -6.46 -27.48
C SER A 304 18.54 -5.73 -26.42
N SER A 305 17.21 -5.66 -26.64
CA SER A 305 16.14 -5.11 -25.79
C SER A 305 16.38 -3.72 -25.17
N ILE A 306 15.44 -2.79 -25.35
CA ILE A 306 15.43 -1.54 -24.57
C ILE A 306 15.37 -1.88 -23.08
N VAL A 307 16.32 -1.34 -22.32
CA VAL A 307 16.32 -1.42 -20.86
C VAL A 307 15.30 -0.43 -20.32
N PHE A 308 14.47 -0.90 -19.39
CA PHE A 308 13.56 -0.06 -18.62
C PHE A 308 14.21 0.30 -17.29
N TYR A 309 14.18 1.59 -16.95
CA TYR A 309 14.77 2.14 -15.74
C TYR A 309 13.68 2.61 -14.77
N PRO A 310 13.82 2.39 -13.46
CA PRO A 310 12.84 2.87 -12.48
C PRO A 310 12.85 4.40 -12.43
N TYR A 311 11.66 5.01 -12.53
CA TYR A 311 11.48 6.45 -12.41
C TYR A 311 10.09 6.75 -11.82
N GLU A 312 10.06 7.39 -10.65
CA GLU A 312 8.84 7.65 -9.88
C GLU A 312 8.00 6.36 -9.66
N ASP A 313 6.74 6.34 -10.09
CA ASP A 313 5.82 5.20 -9.96
C ASP A 313 5.82 4.27 -11.18
N ALA A 314 6.80 4.43 -12.08
CA ALA A 314 6.86 3.73 -13.37
C ALA A 314 8.26 3.17 -13.68
N GLN A 315 8.33 2.37 -14.74
CA GLN A 315 9.58 2.07 -15.43
C GLN A 315 9.58 2.73 -16.82
N ILE A 316 10.72 3.31 -17.19
CA ILE A 316 10.88 4.12 -18.40
C ILE A 316 11.89 3.47 -19.33
N GLY A 317 11.47 3.23 -20.58
CA GLY A 317 12.34 2.84 -21.68
C GLY A 317 12.49 3.98 -22.68
N ILE A 318 13.69 4.20 -23.22
CA ILE A 318 13.92 5.26 -24.23
C ILE A 318 14.39 4.59 -25.52
N LEU A 319 13.54 4.63 -26.55
CA LEU A 319 13.78 4.03 -27.86
C LEU A 319 14.25 5.11 -28.85
N PRO A 320 15.54 5.18 -29.20
CA PRO A 320 16.01 6.14 -30.20
C PRO A 320 15.53 5.78 -31.60
N VAL A 321 15.33 6.81 -32.44
CA VAL A 321 14.99 6.66 -33.86
C VAL A 321 16.21 7.05 -34.70
N ASP A 322 17.00 6.06 -35.10
CA ASP A 322 18.16 6.30 -35.95
C ASP A 322 17.76 6.92 -37.31
N THR A 323 18.65 7.70 -37.90
CA THR A 323 18.38 8.37 -39.18
C THR A 323 18.32 7.46 -40.40
N SER A 324 18.67 6.18 -40.25
CA SER A 324 18.50 5.13 -41.27
C SER A 324 17.17 4.39 -41.20
N VAL A 325 16.37 4.61 -40.15
CA VAL A 325 15.05 3.99 -40.00
C VAL A 325 14.15 4.37 -41.18
N THR A 326 13.38 3.39 -41.69
CA THR A 326 12.40 3.65 -42.75
C THR A 326 11.18 4.37 -42.18
N PRO A 327 10.80 5.57 -42.67
CA PRO A 327 9.61 6.28 -42.22
C PRO A 327 8.32 5.50 -42.48
N GLY A 328 7.34 5.69 -41.60
CA GLY A 328 6.04 5.01 -41.65
C GLY A 328 5.59 4.53 -40.27
N ASP A 329 4.46 3.83 -40.26
CA ASP A 329 3.91 3.25 -39.03
C ASP A 329 4.62 1.93 -38.70
N HIS A 330 4.95 1.78 -37.41
CA HIS A 330 5.62 0.62 -36.85
C HIS A 330 4.87 0.13 -35.62
N THR A 331 4.90 -1.18 -35.39
CA THR A 331 4.36 -1.79 -34.18
C THR A 331 5.51 -2.24 -33.28
N LEU A 332 5.55 -1.72 -32.07
CA LEU A 332 6.44 -2.18 -31.00
C LEU A 332 5.72 -3.26 -30.21
N ILE A 333 6.46 -4.27 -29.76
CA ILE A 333 5.93 -5.35 -28.92
C ILE A 333 6.57 -5.22 -27.55
N ALA A 334 5.78 -4.74 -26.58
CA ALA A 334 6.19 -4.66 -25.19
C ALA A 334 5.75 -5.94 -24.46
N THR A 335 6.68 -6.62 -23.80
CA THR A 335 6.42 -7.88 -23.11
C THR A 335 6.78 -7.77 -21.64
N VAL A 336 5.83 -8.14 -20.78
CA VAL A 336 6.07 -8.39 -19.36
C VAL A 336 6.24 -9.89 -19.14
N THR A 337 7.28 -10.27 -18.42
CA THR A 337 7.56 -11.67 -18.05
C THR A 337 7.73 -11.79 -16.55
N SER A 338 6.86 -12.57 -15.90
CA SER A 338 6.96 -12.89 -14.47
C SER A 338 8.01 -13.96 -14.20
N THR A 339 8.55 -14.00 -12.97
CA THR A 339 9.52 -15.02 -12.51
C THR A 339 9.06 -16.47 -12.70
N ASN A 340 7.75 -16.72 -12.71
CA ASN A 340 7.17 -18.04 -12.98
C ASN A 340 7.19 -18.46 -14.46
N GLY A 341 7.70 -17.60 -15.36
CA GLY A 341 7.81 -17.82 -16.80
C GLY A 341 6.59 -17.40 -17.62
N THR A 342 5.51 -16.95 -16.98
CA THR A 342 4.33 -16.42 -17.68
C THR A 342 4.68 -15.09 -18.33
N SER A 343 4.29 -14.88 -19.58
CA SER A 343 4.53 -13.64 -20.31
C SER A 343 3.26 -13.13 -20.98
N GLN A 344 3.10 -11.82 -21.00
CA GLN A 344 2.03 -11.12 -21.71
C GLN A 344 2.64 -10.02 -22.57
N SER A 345 2.15 -9.89 -23.81
CA SER A 345 2.60 -8.87 -24.74
C SER A 345 1.50 -7.86 -25.05
N THR A 346 1.92 -6.61 -25.27
CA THR A 346 1.07 -5.48 -25.70
C THR A 346 1.68 -4.85 -26.94
N ASP A 347 0.87 -4.67 -27.97
CA ASP A 347 1.26 -3.97 -29.19
C ASP A 347 1.11 -2.45 -29.00
N LEU A 348 2.17 -1.71 -29.31
CA LEU A 348 2.17 -0.25 -29.29
C LEU A 348 2.42 0.27 -30.71
N SER A 349 1.47 1.03 -31.25
CA SER A 349 1.60 1.64 -32.58
C SER A 349 2.29 2.99 -32.49
N VAL A 350 3.36 3.18 -33.28
CA VAL A 350 4.10 4.44 -33.38
C VAL A 350 4.35 4.81 -34.84
N SER A 351 4.52 6.09 -35.13
CA SER A 351 4.81 6.59 -36.49
C SER A 351 6.17 7.27 -36.55
N VAL A 352 7.05 6.78 -37.41
CA VAL A 352 8.35 7.41 -37.69
C VAL A 352 8.19 8.37 -38.86
N LEU A 353 8.39 9.66 -38.62
CA LEU A 353 8.22 10.71 -39.60
C LEU A 353 9.52 10.94 -40.38
N SER A 354 9.40 11.14 -41.70
CA SER A 354 10.52 11.47 -42.57
C SER A 354 11.14 12.82 -42.24
N LYS A 355 12.44 12.96 -42.47
CA LYS A 355 13.18 14.22 -42.35
C LYS A 355 14.16 14.37 -43.51
N ASP A 356 14.19 15.56 -44.09
CA ASP A 356 15.18 15.91 -45.09
C ASP A 356 16.48 16.34 -44.41
N PHE A 357 17.61 15.88 -44.97
CA PHE A 357 18.94 16.22 -44.48
C PHE A 357 19.71 16.96 -45.57
N THR A 358 20.40 18.03 -45.17
CA THR A 358 21.20 18.87 -46.06
C THR A 358 22.46 18.14 -46.51
N LEU A 359 22.94 18.49 -47.71
CA LEU A 359 24.21 17.98 -48.25
C LEU A 359 25.36 18.89 -47.84
N GLN A 360 26.50 18.28 -47.51
CA GLN A 360 27.75 18.97 -47.23
C GLN A 360 28.88 18.39 -48.08
N TYR A 361 29.68 19.27 -48.68
CA TYR A 361 30.92 18.91 -49.36
C TYR A 361 32.09 19.44 -48.56
N LEU A 362 32.97 18.55 -48.11
CA LEU A 362 34.12 18.88 -47.27
C LEU A 362 35.40 18.50 -48.01
N THR A 363 36.33 19.45 -48.10
CA THR A 363 37.69 19.20 -48.58
C THR A 363 38.67 19.27 -47.42
N VAL A 364 39.46 18.21 -47.26
CA VAL A 364 40.50 18.09 -46.22
C VAL A 364 41.83 17.69 -46.83
N SER A 365 42.93 18.01 -46.15
CA SER A 365 44.27 17.57 -46.56
C SER A 365 44.41 16.05 -46.48
N GLU A 366 45.38 15.47 -47.21
CA GLU A 366 45.69 14.03 -47.12
C GLU A 366 46.11 13.62 -45.71
N GLU A 367 46.84 14.48 -45.00
CA GLU A 367 47.25 14.26 -43.60
C GLU A 367 46.02 14.19 -42.68
N THR A 368 45.08 15.11 -42.83
CA THR A 368 43.82 15.10 -42.06
C THR A 368 42.99 13.85 -42.40
N LEU A 369 42.92 13.47 -43.68
CA LEU A 369 42.19 12.27 -44.11
C LEU A 369 42.78 10.99 -43.52
N ALA A 370 44.11 10.91 -43.37
CA ALA A 370 44.79 9.75 -42.80
C ALA A 370 44.39 9.46 -41.35
N LEU A 371 43.90 10.45 -40.59
CA LEU A 371 43.35 10.24 -39.24
C LEU A 371 42.11 9.35 -39.24
N ARG A 372 41.38 9.25 -40.36
CA ARG A 372 40.21 8.37 -40.53
C ARG A 372 40.58 7.02 -41.15
N SER A 373 41.76 6.49 -40.84
CA SER A 373 42.10 5.11 -41.19
C SER A 373 41.12 4.13 -40.53
N GLN A 374 40.93 2.95 -41.10
CA GLN A 374 40.03 1.94 -40.53
C GLN A 374 40.45 1.54 -39.11
N ASP A 375 41.75 1.49 -38.82
CA ASP A 375 42.27 1.17 -37.49
C ASP A 375 41.90 2.24 -36.46
N ASN A 376 42.03 3.52 -36.82
CA ASN A 376 41.65 4.63 -35.95
C ASN A 376 40.13 4.66 -35.73
N ILE A 377 39.34 4.40 -36.80
CA ILE A 377 37.88 4.28 -36.69
C ILE A 377 37.52 3.17 -35.70
N ASN A 378 38.07 1.97 -35.88
CA ASN A 378 37.79 0.83 -35.01
C ASN A 378 38.19 1.13 -33.56
N SER A 379 39.37 1.71 -33.34
CA SER A 379 39.87 2.08 -32.01
C SER A 379 38.95 3.08 -31.31
N ASP A 380 38.61 4.19 -31.97
CA ASP A 380 37.74 5.23 -31.41
C ASP A 380 36.32 4.68 -31.17
N THR A 381 35.78 3.88 -32.11
CA THR A 381 34.46 3.24 -31.94
C THR A 381 34.44 2.30 -30.74
N THR A 382 35.47 1.48 -30.53
CA THR A 382 35.55 0.60 -29.36
C THR A 382 35.59 1.38 -28.05
N LEU A 383 36.42 2.44 -27.98
CA LEU A 383 36.55 3.24 -26.76
C LEU A 383 35.27 4.02 -26.43
N LEU A 384 34.59 4.57 -27.45
CA LEU A 384 33.30 5.24 -27.26
C LEU A 384 32.20 4.26 -26.85
N ALA A 385 32.16 3.07 -27.47
CA ALA A 385 31.21 2.02 -27.09
C ALA A 385 31.44 1.55 -25.65
N GLU A 386 32.69 1.40 -25.21
CA GLU A 386 33.02 1.06 -23.82
C GLU A 386 32.54 2.15 -22.85
N ALA A 387 32.81 3.43 -23.17
CA ALA A 387 32.36 4.57 -22.38
C ALA A 387 30.82 4.72 -22.29
N GLN A 388 30.09 4.09 -23.22
CA GLN A 388 28.62 4.10 -23.31
C GLN A 388 27.99 2.75 -22.95
N SER A 389 28.80 1.76 -22.56
CA SER A 389 28.34 0.38 -22.28
C SER A 389 27.67 0.22 -20.91
N SER A 390 27.91 1.17 -20.01
CA SER A 390 27.34 1.21 -18.66
C SER A 390 26.80 2.61 -18.40
N THR A 391 25.70 2.68 -17.66
CA THR A 391 24.99 3.91 -17.35
C THR A 391 24.39 3.81 -15.96
N GLU A 392 24.29 4.94 -15.27
CA GLU A 392 23.56 5.03 -14.02
C GLU A 392 22.08 4.70 -14.22
N PRO A 393 21.44 3.86 -13.38
CA PRO A 393 20.05 3.48 -13.56
C PRO A 393 19.07 4.62 -13.24
N GLN A 394 19.51 5.64 -12.51
CA GLN A 394 18.70 6.81 -12.17
C GLN A 394 18.87 7.96 -13.18
N LYS A 395 17.82 8.75 -13.37
CA LYS A 395 17.86 10.04 -14.08
C LYS A 395 18.81 11.00 -13.34
N LEU A 396 19.93 11.38 -13.96
CA LEU A 396 20.84 12.40 -13.39
C LEU A 396 20.53 13.81 -13.91
N TRP A 397 20.06 13.94 -15.14
CA TRP A 397 19.76 15.24 -15.75
C TRP A 397 18.57 15.93 -15.08
N ASN A 398 18.54 17.26 -15.15
CA ASN A 398 17.45 18.06 -14.62
C ASN A 398 16.95 19.08 -15.64
N GLY A 399 15.69 18.93 -16.07
CA GLY A 399 15.06 19.75 -17.09
C GLY A 399 15.72 19.59 -18.46
N THR A 400 15.47 20.55 -19.34
CA THR A 400 16.11 20.64 -20.65
C THR A 400 17.64 20.71 -20.57
N PHE A 401 18.28 20.16 -21.60
CA PHE A 401 19.71 20.27 -21.83
C PHE A 401 20.05 21.66 -22.36
N ILE A 402 21.27 22.14 -22.12
CA ILE A 402 21.73 23.43 -22.64
C ILE A 402 22.70 23.25 -23.80
N GLN A 403 22.66 24.18 -24.75
CA GLN A 403 23.71 24.30 -25.76
C GLN A 403 25.07 24.52 -25.06
N PRO A 404 26.08 23.66 -25.29
CA PRO A 404 27.30 23.61 -24.50
C PRO A 404 28.27 24.76 -24.77
N VAL A 405 28.18 25.40 -25.94
CA VAL A 405 28.98 26.57 -26.29
C VAL A 405 28.18 27.55 -27.14
N LYS A 406 28.36 28.85 -26.91
CA LYS A 406 27.79 29.88 -27.78
C LYS A 406 28.63 30.01 -29.04
N GLY A 407 28.11 29.53 -30.16
CA GLY A 407 28.78 29.56 -31.46
C GLY A 407 27.78 29.60 -32.62
N ILE A 408 28.30 29.74 -33.84
CA ILE A 408 27.52 29.61 -35.07
C ILE A 408 27.42 28.13 -35.40
N VAL A 409 26.24 27.63 -35.76
CA VAL A 409 26.11 26.27 -36.25
C VAL A 409 26.76 26.18 -37.62
N SER A 410 27.85 25.41 -37.72
CA SER A 410 28.61 25.24 -38.97
C SER A 410 28.22 23.98 -39.73
N THR A 411 27.79 22.93 -39.01
CA THR A 411 27.26 21.70 -39.57
C THR A 411 26.10 21.23 -38.69
N GLU A 412 24.96 20.92 -39.29
CA GLU A 412 23.79 20.37 -38.58
C GLU A 412 23.90 18.86 -38.30
N PHE A 413 23.00 18.35 -37.46
CA PHE A 413 22.87 16.91 -37.21
C PHE A 413 22.42 16.15 -38.46
N SER A 414 23.12 15.04 -38.72
CA SER A 414 22.89 14.09 -39.81
C SER A 414 22.92 14.69 -41.22
N GLU A 415 23.63 15.81 -41.41
CA GLU A 415 24.02 16.25 -42.75
C GLU A 415 24.75 15.13 -43.49
N ILE A 416 24.45 15.01 -44.79
CA ILE A 416 25.03 14.00 -45.67
C ILE A 416 26.34 14.58 -46.24
N ARG A 417 27.46 14.09 -45.71
CA ARG A 417 28.80 14.63 -45.95
C ARG A 417 29.57 13.80 -46.97
N TYR A 418 29.96 14.45 -48.07
CA TYR A 418 30.94 13.96 -49.04
C TYR A 418 32.31 14.56 -48.71
N THR A 419 33.31 13.72 -48.42
CA THR A 419 34.67 14.17 -48.08
C THR A 419 35.62 13.86 -49.23
N ASN A 420 36.35 14.87 -49.73
CA ASN A 420 37.29 14.74 -50.86
C ASN A 420 36.69 14.00 -52.06
N ASP A 421 35.46 14.34 -52.43
CA ASP A 421 34.69 13.74 -53.53
C ASP A 421 34.48 12.21 -53.44
N ASN A 422 34.64 11.62 -52.25
CA ASN A 422 34.35 10.22 -52.02
C ASN A 422 32.86 9.95 -52.36
N PRO A 423 32.54 9.02 -53.28
CA PRO A 423 31.16 8.76 -53.68
C PRO A 423 30.29 8.14 -52.58
N VAL A 424 30.91 7.64 -51.50
CA VAL A 424 30.22 7.12 -50.32
C VAL A 424 30.13 8.23 -49.27
N PRO A 425 28.94 8.83 -49.05
CA PRO A 425 28.78 9.84 -48.04
C PRO A 425 28.75 9.24 -46.64
N THR A 426 29.03 10.09 -45.66
CA THR A 426 28.84 9.79 -44.22
C THR A 426 27.76 10.70 -43.66
N ARG A 427 27.15 10.31 -42.54
CA ARG A 427 26.23 11.18 -41.81
C ARG A 427 26.93 11.83 -40.64
N HIS A 428 26.63 13.10 -40.40
CA HIS A 428 27.17 13.83 -39.27
C HIS A 428 26.48 13.42 -37.95
N SER A 429 27.21 12.88 -36.99
CA SER A 429 26.65 12.30 -35.74
C SER A 429 26.22 13.32 -34.68
N GLY A 430 26.43 14.62 -34.93
CA GLY A 430 26.23 15.66 -33.93
C GLY A 430 26.00 17.03 -34.57
N ILE A 431 26.17 18.09 -33.78
CA ILE A 431 26.13 19.48 -34.26
C ILE A 431 27.53 20.08 -34.09
N ASP A 432 28.02 20.74 -35.13
CA ASP A 432 29.26 21.51 -35.06
C ASP A 432 28.95 22.96 -34.72
N PHE A 433 29.47 23.44 -33.60
CA PHE A 433 29.40 24.84 -33.19
C PHE A 433 30.75 25.52 -33.43
N ALA A 434 30.84 26.33 -34.47
CA ALA A 434 31.98 27.20 -34.71
C ALA A 434 32.06 28.28 -33.63
N ALA A 435 33.12 28.25 -32.84
CA ALA A 435 33.38 29.14 -31.73
C ALA A 435 34.88 29.45 -31.63
N PRO A 436 35.27 30.58 -31.01
CA PRO A 436 36.68 30.92 -30.86
C PRO A 436 37.46 29.81 -30.14
N ARG A 437 38.65 29.48 -30.65
CA ARG A 437 39.60 28.59 -29.96
C ARG A 437 39.84 29.07 -28.52
N GLY A 438 39.78 28.17 -27.56
CA GLY A 438 39.87 28.48 -26.13
C GLY A 438 38.55 28.89 -25.46
N ALA A 439 37.45 29.01 -26.21
CA ALA A 439 36.15 29.32 -25.62
C ALA A 439 35.71 28.20 -24.65
N PRO A 440 35.12 28.54 -23.49
CA PRO A 440 34.71 27.54 -22.51
C PRO A 440 33.56 26.69 -23.05
N VAL A 441 33.69 25.37 -22.90
CA VAL A 441 32.67 24.37 -23.20
C VAL A 441 32.03 23.92 -21.91
N LYS A 442 30.69 23.89 -21.87
CA LYS A 442 29.92 23.56 -20.69
C LYS A 442 29.30 22.17 -20.78
N ALA A 443 29.18 21.49 -19.64
CA ALA A 443 28.34 20.33 -19.48
C ALA A 443 26.89 20.69 -19.81
N SER A 444 26.30 19.97 -20.76
CA SER A 444 24.95 20.22 -21.26
C SER A 444 23.86 19.93 -20.23
N ASN A 445 24.14 19.01 -19.29
CA ASN A 445 23.32 18.75 -18.12
C ASN A 445 24.15 18.12 -16.99
N ASN A 446 23.51 17.82 -15.86
CA ASN A 446 24.13 17.06 -14.78
C ASN A 446 24.52 15.65 -15.26
N GLY A 447 25.63 15.10 -14.78
CA GLY A 447 26.03 13.74 -15.13
C GLY A 447 27.39 13.36 -14.55
N ILE A 448 27.89 12.19 -14.95
CA ILE A 448 29.19 11.65 -14.54
C ILE A 448 30.06 11.47 -15.79
N VAL A 449 31.31 11.93 -15.74
CA VAL A 449 32.24 11.76 -16.86
C VAL A 449 32.59 10.28 -17.02
N SER A 450 32.23 9.67 -18.15
CA SER A 450 32.53 8.27 -18.47
C SER A 450 33.79 8.11 -19.34
N LEU A 451 34.20 9.17 -20.05
CA LEU A 451 35.46 9.21 -20.81
C LEU A 451 36.03 10.63 -20.82
N ALA A 452 37.34 10.75 -20.65
CA ALA A 452 38.09 12.00 -20.83
C ALA A 452 39.51 11.67 -21.31
N MET A 453 39.70 11.59 -22.63
CA MET A 453 41.00 11.25 -23.23
C MET A 453 41.14 11.74 -24.67
N THR A 454 42.37 11.68 -25.20
CA THR A 454 42.65 11.96 -26.62
C THR A 454 42.38 10.72 -27.47
N LEU A 455 41.46 10.85 -28.43
CA LEU A 455 41.12 9.89 -29.47
C LEU A 455 41.66 10.34 -30.83
N TYR A 456 41.74 9.44 -31.80
CA TYR A 456 42.40 9.73 -33.08
C TYR A 456 41.58 10.68 -33.96
N ILE A 457 40.28 10.45 -34.08
CA ILE A 457 39.38 11.16 -34.98
C ILE A 457 38.72 12.33 -34.25
N THR A 458 38.21 12.09 -33.04
CA THR A 458 37.53 13.14 -32.26
C THR A 458 38.49 14.03 -31.48
N GLY A 459 39.78 13.68 -31.40
CA GLY A 459 40.77 14.46 -30.69
C GLY A 459 40.57 14.37 -29.18
N ASN A 460 40.82 15.45 -28.43
CA ASN A 460 40.46 15.46 -27.01
C ASN A 460 38.94 15.40 -26.87
N THR A 461 38.48 14.36 -26.20
CA THR A 461 37.08 13.98 -26.14
C THR A 461 36.66 13.74 -24.70
N VAL A 462 35.52 14.31 -24.33
CA VAL A 462 34.82 14.06 -23.07
C VAL A 462 33.47 13.43 -23.37
N VAL A 463 33.10 12.36 -22.65
CA VAL A 463 31.76 11.77 -22.65
C VAL A 463 31.18 11.89 -21.25
N ILE A 464 29.92 12.32 -21.15
CA ILE A 464 29.17 12.42 -19.89
C ILE A 464 27.97 11.48 -19.96
N ASP A 465 27.86 10.59 -18.98
CA ASP A 465 26.67 9.80 -18.69
C ASP A 465 25.68 10.64 -17.88
N HIS A 466 24.45 10.74 -18.38
CA HIS A 466 23.34 11.42 -17.72
C HIS A 466 22.38 10.43 -17.03
N GLY A 467 22.70 9.14 -17.06
CA GLY A 467 21.86 8.05 -16.58
C GLY A 467 20.85 7.59 -17.62
N MET A 468 20.24 6.43 -17.37
CA MET A 468 19.20 5.80 -18.20
C MET A 468 19.62 5.60 -19.67
N GLY A 469 20.92 5.45 -19.93
CA GLY A 469 21.49 5.26 -21.27
C GLY A 469 21.62 6.54 -22.10
N VAL A 470 21.54 7.71 -21.47
CA VAL A 470 21.64 9.03 -22.12
C VAL A 470 23.06 9.59 -21.96
N PHE A 471 23.72 9.92 -23.06
CA PHE A 471 25.08 10.42 -23.08
C PHE A 471 25.24 11.68 -23.93
N THR A 472 26.15 12.57 -23.53
CA THR A 472 26.64 13.66 -24.39
C THR A 472 28.14 13.56 -24.59
N THR A 473 28.61 13.90 -25.80
CA THR A 473 30.04 13.87 -26.15
C THR A 473 30.51 15.23 -26.65
N TYR A 474 31.69 15.64 -26.23
CA TYR A 474 32.34 16.92 -26.51
C TYR A 474 33.68 16.64 -27.16
N CYS A 475 33.80 16.91 -28.46
CA CYS A 475 34.98 16.55 -29.25
C CYS A 475 35.80 17.78 -29.67
N HIS A 476 36.97 17.50 -30.23
CA HIS A 476 37.91 18.47 -30.80
C HIS A 476 38.43 19.52 -29.81
N LEU A 477 38.41 19.21 -28.51
CA LEU A 477 38.81 20.15 -27.46
C LEU A 477 40.32 20.44 -27.50
N ASP A 478 40.74 21.64 -27.10
CA ASP A 478 42.17 21.91 -26.88
C ASP A 478 42.63 21.44 -25.50
N GLU A 479 41.72 21.51 -24.52
CA GLU A 479 41.96 21.22 -23.12
C GLU A 479 40.70 20.54 -22.56
N MET A 480 40.91 19.52 -21.74
CA MET A 480 39.87 18.86 -20.94
C MET A 480 40.09 19.28 -19.49
N ASP A 481 39.08 19.89 -18.89
CA ASP A 481 39.13 20.42 -17.52
C ASP A 481 38.59 19.41 -16.49
N VAL A 482 38.30 18.17 -16.93
CA VAL A 482 37.63 17.11 -16.16
C VAL A 482 38.30 15.75 -16.39
N ALA A 483 38.07 14.81 -15.48
CA ALA A 483 38.53 13.44 -15.53
C ALA A 483 37.37 12.44 -15.36
N VAL A 484 37.61 11.18 -15.75
CA VAL A 484 36.64 10.09 -15.57
C VAL A 484 36.24 9.96 -14.09
N GLY A 485 34.93 9.88 -13.85
CA GLY A 485 34.33 9.81 -12.50
C GLY A 485 33.94 11.16 -11.91
N ASP A 486 34.29 12.29 -12.54
CA ASP A 486 33.85 13.61 -12.07
C ASP A 486 32.32 13.73 -12.19
N VAL A 487 31.68 14.18 -11.11
CA VAL A 487 30.24 14.50 -11.07
C VAL A 487 30.06 15.97 -11.42
N LEU A 488 29.36 16.23 -12.52
CA LEU A 488 29.18 17.56 -13.08
C LEU A 488 27.75 18.04 -12.92
N LYS A 489 27.58 19.35 -12.76
CA LYS A 489 26.29 20.03 -12.86
C LYS A 489 26.13 20.67 -14.23
N LYS A 490 24.87 20.85 -14.63
CA LYS A 490 24.51 21.61 -15.82
C LYS A 490 25.20 22.98 -15.83
N GLY A 491 26.02 23.24 -16.83
CA GLY A 491 26.75 24.49 -17.00
C GLY A 491 28.19 24.51 -16.50
N ASP A 492 28.65 23.48 -15.80
CA ASP A 492 30.06 23.35 -15.38
C ASP A 492 30.99 23.28 -16.59
N ILE A 493 32.22 23.77 -16.47
CA ILE A 493 33.19 23.76 -17.58
C ILE A 493 33.79 22.36 -17.71
N VAL A 494 33.74 21.80 -18.92
CA VAL A 494 34.32 20.47 -19.24
C VAL A 494 35.64 20.57 -19.99
N GLY A 495 35.92 21.74 -20.56
CA GLY A 495 37.09 21.99 -21.38
C GLY A 495 36.96 23.23 -22.22
N LYS A 496 37.82 23.34 -23.24
CA LYS A 496 37.88 24.50 -24.13
C LYS A 496 37.84 24.09 -25.60
N VAL A 497 37.11 24.86 -26.40
CA VAL A 497 37.01 24.68 -27.85
C VAL A 497 38.40 24.62 -28.46
N GLY A 498 38.67 23.61 -29.28
CA GLY A 498 39.94 23.43 -29.95
C GLY A 498 39.77 23.06 -31.42
N THR A 499 40.78 22.38 -31.95
CA THR A 499 40.80 21.87 -33.33
C THR A 499 41.58 20.54 -33.43
N THR A 500 41.60 19.75 -32.36
CA THR A 500 42.33 18.47 -32.33
C THR A 500 41.60 17.36 -33.09
N GLY A 501 42.33 16.38 -33.60
CA GLY A 501 41.75 15.27 -34.36
C GLY A 501 41.36 15.66 -35.80
N PHE A 502 40.35 15.00 -36.35
CA PHE A 502 39.79 15.26 -37.67
C PHE A 502 38.96 16.55 -37.66
N SER A 503 39.64 17.69 -37.78
CA SER A 503 39.02 19.02 -37.78
C SER A 503 39.66 19.93 -38.83
N THR A 504 38.86 20.84 -39.41
CA THR A 504 39.32 21.84 -40.40
C THR A 504 39.45 23.24 -39.80
N GLY A 505 39.14 23.42 -38.51
CA GLY A 505 39.27 24.69 -37.80
C GLY A 505 38.58 24.67 -36.44
N PRO A 506 38.70 25.76 -35.63
CA PRO A 506 38.14 25.80 -34.29
C PRO A 506 36.61 25.62 -34.24
N HIS A 507 36.15 24.53 -33.64
CA HIS A 507 34.73 24.25 -33.39
C HIS A 507 34.57 23.21 -32.29
N LEU A 508 33.37 23.15 -31.70
CA LEU A 508 32.94 22.03 -30.86
C LEU A 508 32.06 21.12 -31.70
N HIS A 509 32.43 19.85 -31.84
CA HIS A 509 31.51 18.82 -32.28
C HIS A 509 30.82 18.23 -31.05
N PHE A 510 29.50 18.37 -31.00
CA PHE A 510 28.66 17.94 -29.87
C PHE A 510 27.67 16.86 -30.32
N THR A 511 27.69 15.71 -29.64
CA THR A 511 26.73 14.62 -29.92
C THR A 511 25.81 14.39 -28.74
N PHE A 512 24.58 13.97 -29.03
CA PHE A 512 23.64 13.43 -28.06
C PHE A 512 23.37 11.98 -28.44
N CYS A 513 23.47 11.07 -27.47
CA CYS A 513 23.36 9.64 -27.71
C CYS A 513 22.40 9.01 -26.70
N ILE A 514 21.52 8.14 -27.18
CA ILE A 514 20.60 7.35 -26.35
C ILE A 514 20.83 5.89 -26.75
N ASN A 515 21.21 5.05 -25.78
CA ASN A 515 21.48 3.62 -26.00
C ASN A 515 22.37 3.38 -27.24
N SER A 516 23.53 4.03 -27.27
CA SER A 516 24.52 3.95 -28.39
C SER A 516 24.01 4.42 -29.76
N THR A 517 22.85 5.09 -29.84
CA THR A 517 22.31 5.68 -31.09
C THR A 517 22.37 7.19 -31.01
N TYR A 518 22.96 7.83 -32.04
CA TYR A 518 23.02 9.28 -32.11
C TYR A 518 21.67 9.89 -32.49
N VAL A 519 21.27 10.89 -31.73
CA VAL A 519 19.99 11.60 -31.88
C VAL A 519 20.25 13.11 -31.99
N ASN A 520 19.26 13.84 -32.51
CA ASN A 520 19.31 15.25 -32.78
C ASN A 520 19.32 16.06 -31.47
N PRO A 521 20.40 16.77 -31.13
CA PRO A 521 20.48 17.46 -29.86
C PRO A 521 19.49 18.62 -29.70
N TRP A 522 19.01 19.22 -30.81
CA TRP A 522 18.05 20.31 -30.76
C TRP A 522 16.76 19.96 -30.03
N THR A 523 16.33 18.71 -30.15
CA THR A 523 15.11 18.19 -29.53
C THR A 523 15.19 18.34 -28.00
N PHE A 524 16.32 17.96 -27.41
CA PHE A 524 16.52 17.95 -25.95
C PHE A 524 16.96 19.30 -25.37
N PHE A 525 17.33 20.26 -26.23
CA PHE A 525 17.48 21.66 -25.82
C PHE A 525 16.11 22.36 -25.68
N ALA A 526 15.12 21.93 -26.45
CA ALA A 526 13.79 22.53 -26.47
C ALA A 526 12.84 21.91 -25.41
N THR A 527 12.92 20.59 -25.21
CA THR A 527 12.00 19.82 -24.35
C THR A 527 12.79 18.91 -23.42
N ASP A 528 12.31 18.68 -22.18
CA ASP A 528 12.92 17.64 -21.32
C ASP A 528 12.73 16.29 -22.01
N LEU A 529 13.75 15.44 -21.94
CA LEU A 529 13.74 14.15 -22.60
C LEU A 529 12.53 13.29 -22.20
N LEU A 530 12.11 13.32 -20.92
CA LEU A 530 10.96 12.51 -20.46
C LEU A 530 9.60 13.14 -20.81
N ASP A 531 9.57 14.41 -21.22
CA ASP A 531 8.36 15.12 -21.64
C ASP A 531 8.15 15.09 -23.17
N PHE A 532 9.10 14.52 -23.91
CA PHE A 532 9.01 14.32 -25.36
C PHE A 532 8.02 13.20 -25.67
#